data_AF-A0A843GER7-F1
#
_entry.id   AF-A0A843GER7-F1
#
_cell.length_a   1.000
_cell.length_b   1.000
_cell.length_c   1.000
_cell.angle_alpha   90.00
_cell.angle_beta   90.00
_cell.angle_gamma   90.00
#
_symmetry.space_group_name_H-M   'P 1'
#
loop_
_entity.id
_entity.type
_entity.pdbx_description
1 polymer ?
#
loop_
_entity_poly.entity_id
_entity_poly.type
_entity_poly.pdbx_seq_one_letter_code
_entity_poly.pdbx_strand_id
1 'polypeptide(L)'
;MKKSNIFQRIFRAIRLFFTNVIHSIRNFFFCLKYPFWRSRNVWTGKYSKDYRFTWYDDIEDGWKKAFGKELSQDIKAAFKEDKKNNPKLKWKDALYWEQIKEKWGSLCLYCSASPNIRKVIEHYEDISGKYCFRCGKPAKYISKGYILPYCNNCFETRFKDIKKQMAQAKNKPDNALTTEWISYKKERSIPRNKIASENIKRLYK
;
A
#
# COMPACT_ATOMS: atom_id res chain seq x y z
N MET A 1 -30.04 23.32 13.76
CA MET A 1 -29.54 23.25 12.36
C MET A 1 -28.26 24.07 12.24
N LYS A 2 -27.09 23.46 11.95
CA LYS A 2 -25.83 24.21 11.77
C LYS A 2 -25.81 24.89 10.39
N LYS A 3 -25.94 26.22 10.34
CA LYS A 3 -25.67 27.02 9.13
C LYS A 3 -24.19 26.86 8.77
N SER A 4 -23.84 25.98 7.83
CA SER A 4 -22.47 25.94 7.30
C SER A 4 -22.24 27.25 6.55
N ASN A 5 -21.28 28.05 6.99
CA ASN A 5 -20.98 29.36 6.40
C ASN A 5 -20.54 29.15 4.93
N ILE A 6 -21.20 29.83 3.99
CA ILE A 6 -20.94 29.70 2.55
C ILE A 6 -19.47 29.96 2.20
N PHE A 7 -18.81 30.86 2.95
CA PHE A 7 -17.38 31.12 2.83
C PHE A 7 -16.51 29.91 3.20
N GLN A 8 -16.91 29.11 4.20
CA GLN A 8 -16.20 27.87 4.55
C GLN A 8 -16.33 26.83 3.43
N ARG A 9 -17.48 26.78 2.75
CA ARG A 9 -17.69 25.88 1.60
C ARG A 9 -16.85 26.30 0.40
N ILE A 10 -16.82 27.60 0.09
CA ILE A 10 -16.00 28.17 -1.00
C ILE A 10 -14.52 27.96 -0.72
N PHE A 11 -14.05 28.30 0.48
CA PHE A 11 -12.64 28.10 0.86
C PHE A 11 -12.22 26.62 0.80
N ARG A 12 -13.09 25.71 1.25
CA ARG A 12 -12.85 24.27 1.15
C ARG A 12 -12.79 23.81 -0.30
N ALA A 13 -13.66 24.31 -1.18
CA ALA A 13 -13.67 23.97 -2.60
C ALA A 13 -12.40 24.47 -3.31
N ILE A 14 -12.00 25.72 -3.04
CA ILE A 14 -10.75 26.31 -3.56
C ILE A 14 -9.55 25.49 -3.10
N ARG A 15 -9.46 25.16 -1.81
CA ARG A 15 -8.39 24.35 -1.27
C ARG A 15 -8.33 22.97 -1.93
N LEU A 16 -9.46 22.29 -2.09
CA LEU A 16 -9.54 20.99 -2.75
C LEU A 16 -9.10 21.05 -4.22
N PHE A 17 -9.49 22.11 -4.92
CA PHE A 17 -9.08 22.35 -6.30
C PHE A 17 -7.55 22.48 -6.39
N PHE A 18 -6.94 23.36 -5.58
CA PHE A 18 -5.48 23.52 -5.58
C PHE A 18 -4.74 22.24 -5.17
N THR A 19 -5.23 21.49 -4.18
CA THR A 19 -4.59 20.22 -3.80
C THR A 19 -4.62 19.20 -4.94
N ASN A 20 -5.72 19.13 -5.69
CA ASN A 20 -5.84 18.20 -6.81
C ASN A 20 -4.94 18.59 -7.98
N VAL A 21 -4.82 19.89 -8.27
CA VAL A 21 -3.92 20.40 -9.32
C VAL A 21 -2.46 20.10 -8.97
N ILE A 22 -2.02 20.45 -7.75
CA ILE A 22 -0.64 20.19 -7.30
C ILE A 22 -0.33 18.69 -7.34
N HIS A 23 -1.26 17.85 -6.87
CA HIS A 23 -1.10 16.40 -6.89
C HIS A 23 -0.96 15.87 -8.32
N SER A 24 -1.80 16.34 -9.25
CA SER A 24 -1.74 15.97 -10.67
C SER A 24 -0.42 16.38 -11.31
N ILE A 25 0.11 17.56 -11.01
CA ILE A 25 1.41 18.03 -11.51
C ILE A 25 2.53 17.13 -11.00
N ARG A 26 2.54 16.82 -9.69
CA ARG A 26 3.53 15.92 -9.10
C ARG A 26 3.52 14.54 -9.76
N ASN A 27 2.33 13.98 -9.94
CA ASN A 27 2.15 12.67 -10.56
C ASN A 27 2.52 12.66 -12.05
N PHE A 28 2.30 13.77 -12.76
CA PHE A 28 2.78 13.95 -14.12
C PHE A 28 4.31 13.82 -14.20
N PHE A 29 5.05 14.58 -13.40
CA PHE A 29 6.52 14.49 -13.39
C PHE A 29 7.02 13.13 -12.90
N PHE A 30 6.33 12.51 -11.94
CA PHE A 30 6.64 11.16 -11.50
C PHE A 30 6.47 10.13 -12.63
N CYS A 31 5.38 10.19 -13.38
CA CYS A 31 5.13 9.32 -14.53
C CYS A 31 6.04 9.63 -15.73
N LEU A 32 6.54 10.86 -15.90
CA LEU A 32 7.59 11.13 -16.87
C LEU A 32 8.87 10.34 -16.54
N LYS A 33 9.22 10.24 -15.25
CA LYS A 33 10.38 9.48 -14.80
C LYS A 33 10.14 7.96 -14.81
N TYR A 34 8.94 7.53 -14.43
CA TYR A 34 8.52 6.14 -14.25
C TYR A 34 7.16 5.89 -14.94
N PRO A 35 7.16 5.75 -16.28
CA PRO A 35 5.91 5.74 -17.07
C PRO A 35 5.01 4.53 -16.81
N PHE A 36 5.56 3.44 -16.29
CA PHE A 36 4.79 2.25 -15.90
C PHE A 36 3.84 2.49 -14.73
N TRP A 37 4.02 3.54 -13.92
CA TRP A 37 3.06 3.89 -12.87
C TRP A 37 1.83 4.63 -13.38
N ARG A 38 1.80 5.05 -14.65
CA ARG A 38 0.64 5.76 -15.21
C ARG A 38 -0.59 4.86 -15.16
N SER A 39 -1.65 5.36 -14.54
CA SER A 39 -2.92 4.64 -14.43
C SER A 39 -3.54 4.43 -15.81
N ARG A 40 -4.17 3.27 -15.97
CA ARG A 40 -4.92 2.90 -17.17
C ARG A 40 -6.09 2.01 -16.78
N ASN A 41 -7.12 2.03 -17.58
CA ASN A 41 -8.25 1.14 -17.39
C ASN A 41 -7.83 -0.30 -17.76
N VAL A 42 -7.97 -1.23 -16.81
CA VAL A 42 -7.48 -2.61 -16.96
C VAL A 42 -8.21 -3.40 -18.04
N TRP A 43 -9.48 -3.08 -18.31
CA TRP A 43 -10.33 -3.75 -19.30
C TRP A 43 -10.09 -3.26 -20.74
N THR A 44 -9.82 -1.96 -20.91
CA THR A 44 -9.69 -1.32 -22.23
C THR A 44 -8.25 -0.99 -22.60
N GLY A 45 -7.32 -1.06 -21.64
CA GLY A 45 -5.92 -0.65 -21.80
C GLY A 45 -5.70 0.86 -21.97
N LYS A 46 -6.75 1.67 -22.02
CA LYS A 46 -6.65 3.12 -22.23
C LYS A 46 -6.09 3.82 -20.99
N TYR A 47 -5.06 4.63 -21.19
CA TYR A 47 -4.50 5.46 -20.12
C TYR A 47 -5.52 6.46 -19.58
N SER A 48 -5.41 6.77 -18.28
CA SER A 48 -6.14 7.90 -17.72
C SER A 48 -5.78 9.19 -18.45
N LYS A 49 -6.80 10.03 -18.69
CA LYS A 49 -6.67 11.35 -19.31
C LYS A 49 -5.99 12.36 -18.37
N ASP A 50 -6.06 12.13 -17.06
CA ASP A 50 -5.46 12.98 -16.05
C ASP A 50 -4.44 12.22 -15.19
N TYR A 51 -3.66 12.98 -14.40
CA TYR A 51 -2.65 12.46 -13.48
C TYR A 51 -3.10 12.56 -12.02
N ARG A 52 -4.42 12.65 -11.76
CA ARG A 52 -4.94 12.73 -10.38
C ARG A 52 -4.64 11.47 -9.57
N PHE A 53 -4.41 10.35 -10.26
CA PHE A 53 -4.13 9.06 -9.65
C PHE A 53 -3.15 8.25 -10.52
N THR A 54 -2.25 7.52 -9.85
CA THR A 54 -1.29 6.61 -10.44
C THR A 54 -1.37 5.25 -9.74
N TRP A 55 -0.89 4.20 -10.39
CA TRP A 55 -0.75 2.88 -9.74
C TRP A 55 0.16 2.93 -8.50
N TYR A 56 1.11 3.86 -8.47
CA TYR A 56 1.95 4.06 -7.28
C TYR A 56 1.14 4.54 -6.08
N ASP A 57 0.02 5.24 -6.29
CA ASP A 57 -0.81 5.75 -5.20
C ASP A 57 -1.50 4.64 -4.41
N ASP A 58 -1.69 3.45 -4.99
CA ASP A 58 -2.22 2.26 -4.30
C ASP A 58 -1.22 1.61 -3.34
N ILE A 59 0.08 1.91 -3.45
CA ILE A 59 1.07 1.41 -2.50
C ILE A 59 0.90 2.14 -1.17
N GLU A 60 0.95 1.42 -0.06
CA GLU A 60 0.69 2.01 1.23
C GLU A 60 1.85 2.87 1.72
N ASP A 61 1.52 3.95 2.45
CA ASP A 61 2.46 5.02 2.77
C ASP A 61 3.73 4.53 3.47
N GLY A 62 3.61 3.49 4.31
CA GLY A 62 4.76 2.90 4.95
C GLY A 62 5.73 2.27 3.95
N TRP A 63 5.22 1.51 2.98
CA TRP A 63 6.03 0.87 1.95
C TRP A 63 6.57 1.87 0.93
N LYS A 64 5.78 2.89 0.55
CA LYS A 64 6.27 4.04 -0.24
C LYS A 64 7.49 4.69 0.41
N LYS A 65 7.45 4.90 1.73
CA LYS A 65 8.56 5.52 2.50
C LYS A 65 9.74 4.59 2.71
N ALA A 66 9.49 3.29 2.85
CA ALA A 66 10.54 2.30 3.13
C ALA A 66 11.38 1.99 1.89
N PHE A 67 10.72 1.78 0.76
CA PHE A 67 11.39 1.27 -0.45
C PHE A 67 10.71 1.65 -1.77
N GLY A 68 9.68 2.52 -1.77
CA GLY A 68 8.89 2.78 -2.98
C GLY A 68 9.69 3.46 -4.10
N LYS A 69 10.71 4.26 -3.73
CA LYS A 69 11.62 4.89 -4.69
C LYS A 69 12.54 3.85 -5.32
N GLU A 70 13.13 2.99 -4.50
CA GLU A 70 14.03 1.90 -4.86
C GLU A 70 13.30 0.92 -5.78
N LEU A 71 12.08 0.48 -5.43
CA LEU A 71 11.20 -0.31 -6.29
C LEU A 71 11.05 0.30 -7.69
N SER A 72 10.79 1.60 -7.78
CA SER A 72 10.63 2.29 -9.06
C SER A 72 11.94 2.36 -9.86
N GLN A 73 13.08 2.51 -9.17
CA GLN A 73 14.40 2.53 -9.80
C GLN A 73 14.78 1.14 -10.33
N ASP A 74 14.51 0.09 -9.57
CA ASP A 74 14.86 -1.28 -9.90
C ASP A 74 13.99 -1.81 -11.03
N ILE A 75 12.69 -1.52 -11.05
CA ILE A 75 11.82 -1.83 -12.21
C ILE A 75 12.37 -1.15 -13.47
N LYS A 76 12.81 0.11 -13.36
CA LYS A 76 13.41 0.85 -14.48
C LYS A 76 14.73 0.25 -14.94
N ALA A 77 15.56 -0.24 -14.02
CA ALA A 77 16.81 -0.91 -14.34
C ALA A 77 16.57 -2.28 -15.00
N ALA A 78 15.66 -3.09 -14.46
CA ALA A 78 15.27 -4.37 -15.02
C ALA A 78 14.71 -4.23 -16.44
N PHE A 79 13.86 -3.23 -16.69
CA PHE A 79 13.39 -2.93 -18.04
C PHE A 79 14.52 -2.58 -19.01
N LYS A 80 15.53 -1.81 -18.57
CA LYS A 80 16.70 -1.51 -19.42
C LYS A 80 17.49 -2.78 -19.76
N GLU A 81 17.57 -3.72 -18.83
CA GLU A 81 18.21 -5.01 -19.07
C GLU A 81 17.43 -5.83 -20.11
N ASP A 82 16.11 -5.93 -19.96
CA ASP A 82 15.25 -6.57 -20.95
C ASP A 82 15.38 -5.93 -22.35
N LYS A 83 15.55 -4.60 -22.39
CA LYS A 83 15.78 -3.87 -23.64
C LYS A 83 17.11 -4.18 -24.32
N LYS A 84 18.15 -4.65 -23.61
CA LYS A 84 19.40 -5.10 -24.25
C LYS A 84 19.15 -6.30 -25.16
N ASN A 85 18.29 -7.22 -24.69
CA ASN A 85 17.92 -8.43 -25.44
C ASN A 85 16.78 -8.18 -26.44
N ASN A 86 15.94 -7.17 -26.20
CA ASN A 86 14.87 -6.75 -27.11
C ASN A 86 14.79 -5.22 -27.22
N PRO A 87 15.57 -4.60 -28.14
CA PRO A 87 15.62 -3.14 -28.28
C PRO A 87 14.27 -2.47 -28.62
N LYS A 88 13.35 -3.22 -29.24
CA LYS A 88 12.01 -2.75 -29.62
C LYS A 88 10.99 -2.84 -28.48
N LEU A 89 11.34 -3.46 -27.34
CA LEU A 89 10.45 -3.61 -26.19
C LEU A 89 10.00 -2.24 -25.66
N LYS A 90 8.68 -2.12 -25.44
CA LYS A 90 8.03 -0.93 -24.87
C LYS A 90 7.49 -1.26 -23.49
N TRP A 91 7.33 -0.23 -22.66
CA TRP A 91 6.81 -0.38 -21.29
C TRP A 91 5.50 -1.14 -21.19
N LYS A 92 4.56 -0.86 -22.09
CA LYS A 92 3.23 -1.49 -22.11
C LYS A 92 3.28 -3.01 -22.34
N ASP A 93 4.34 -3.50 -22.98
CA ASP A 93 4.52 -4.91 -23.32
C ASP A 93 5.40 -5.61 -22.27
N ALA A 94 6.26 -4.85 -21.57
CA ALA A 94 7.13 -5.36 -20.52
C ALA A 94 6.46 -5.42 -19.13
N LEU A 95 5.51 -4.53 -18.85
CA LEU A 95 4.86 -4.44 -17.55
C LEU A 95 3.42 -3.94 -17.66
N TYR A 96 2.51 -4.76 -17.14
CA TYR A 96 1.09 -4.50 -17.09
C TYR A 96 0.53 -4.72 -15.68
N TRP A 97 0.35 -3.65 -14.90
CA TRP A 97 -0.46 -3.67 -13.66
C TRP A 97 -1.93 -4.00 -13.89
N GLU A 98 -2.44 -4.86 -13.02
CA GLU A 98 -3.85 -5.24 -12.91
C GLU A 98 -4.45 -4.78 -11.58
N GLN A 99 -3.69 -4.95 -10.49
CA GLN A 99 -4.09 -4.53 -9.14
C GLN A 99 -2.86 -4.36 -8.25
N ILE A 100 -2.92 -3.39 -7.35
CA ILE A 100 -1.94 -3.20 -6.28
C ILE A 100 -2.72 -3.13 -4.98
N LYS A 101 -2.31 -3.95 -4.00
CA LYS A 101 -2.95 -3.98 -2.68
C LYS A 101 -2.05 -4.66 -1.66
N GLU A 102 -2.28 -4.40 -0.39
CA GLU A 102 -1.90 -5.33 0.66
C GLU A 102 -2.69 -6.64 0.58
N LYS A 103 -1.98 -7.75 0.82
CA LYS A 103 -2.54 -9.08 0.98
C LYS A 103 -1.73 -9.88 2.00
N TRP A 104 -2.39 -10.32 3.08
CA TRP A 104 -1.80 -11.15 4.14
C TRP A 104 -0.56 -10.54 4.82
N GLY A 105 -0.52 -9.22 4.97
CA GLY A 105 0.56 -8.48 5.62
C GLY A 105 1.73 -8.12 4.71
N SER A 106 1.57 -8.32 3.40
CA SER A 106 2.58 -8.02 2.40
C SER A 106 1.99 -7.25 1.22
N LEU A 107 2.84 -6.49 0.54
CA LEU A 107 2.52 -5.86 -0.73
C LEU A 107 2.29 -6.95 -1.78
N CYS A 108 1.22 -6.79 -2.56
CA CYS A 108 0.91 -7.65 -3.69
C CYS A 108 0.67 -6.81 -4.94
N LEU A 109 1.49 -7.07 -5.97
CA LEU A 109 1.56 -6.36 -7.22
C LEU A 109 1.10 -7.30 -8.36
N TYR A 110 -0.21 -7.39 -8.56
CA TYR A 110 -0.80 -8.18 -9.63
C TYR A 110 -0.46 -7.56 -10.99
N CYS A 111 0.25 -8.32 -11.82
CA CYS A 111 0.69 -7.86 -13.13
C CYS A 111 1.11 -8.99 -14.06
N SER A 112 1.08 -8.68 -15.35
CA SER A 112 1.97 -9.30 -16.33
C SER A 112 3.28 -8.52 -16.37
N ALA A 113 4.42 -9.22 -16.30
CA ALA A 113 5.75 -8.60 -16.30
C ALA A 113 6.76 -9.46 -17.05
N SER A 114 7.74 -8.82 -17.67
CA SER A 114 8.92 -9.49 -18.22
C SER A 114 9.73 -10.18 -17.11
N PRO A 115 10.54 -11.21 -17.42
CA PRO A 115 11.22 -12.00 -16.40
C PRO A 115 12.09 -11.20 -15.43
N ASN A 116 12.83 -10.19 -15.89
CA ASN A 116 13.67 -9.39 -15.00
C ASN A 116 12.85 -8.44 -14.12
N ILE A 117 11.77 -7.86 -14.66
CA ILE A 117 10.85 -7.03 -13.86
C ILE A 117 10.12 -7.89 -12.82
N ARG A 118 9.72 -9.11 -13.16
CA ARG A 118 9.05 -10.03 -12.23
C ARG A 118 9.93 -10.33 -11.01
N LYS A 119 11.23 -10.58 -11.21
CA LYS A 119 12.19 -10.79 -10.10
C LYS A 119 12.25 -9.60 -9.15
N VAL A 120 12.25 -8.37 -9.69
CA VAL A 120 12.21 -7.15 -8.87
C VAL A 120 10.92 -7.09 -8.07
N ILE A 121 9.78 -7.33 -8.72
CA ILE A 121 8.47 -7.33 -8.05
C ILE A 121 8.45 -8.33 -6.89
N GLU A 122 8.86 -9.57 -7.14
CA GLU A 122 8.90 -10.64 -6.13
C GLU A 122 9.78 -10.29 -4.93
N HIS A 123 10.92 -9.65 -5.18
CA HIS A 123 11.79 -9.15 -4.10
C HIS A 123 11.04 -8.17 -3.20
N TYR A 124 10.35 -7.18 -3.78
CA TYR A 124 9.62 -6.16 -3.01
C TYR A 124 8.35 -6.71 -2.34
N GLU A 125 7.67 -7.67 -2.96
CA GLU A 125 6.58 -8.43 -2.34
C GLU A 125 7.10 -9.17 -1.08
N ASP A 126 8.25 -9.86 -1.15
CA ASP A 126 8.84 -10.58 0.00
C ASP A 126 9.25 -9.64 1.14
N ILE A 127 9.97 -8.55 0.83
CA ILE A 127 10.50 -7.68 1.89
C ILE A 127 9.43 -6.78 2.49
N SER A 128 8.30 -6.56 1.81
CA SER A 128 7.25 -5.63 2.27
C SER A 128 6.75 -5.93 3.68
N GLY A 129 6.53 -7.20 4.02
CA GLY A 129 6.12 -7.64 5.36
C GLY A 129 7.17 -7.34 6.44
N LYS A 130 8.40 -6.96 6.06
CA LYS A 130 9.48 -6.54 6.96
C LYS A 130 9.40 -5.08 7.37
N TYR A 131 8.53 -4.29 6.75
CA TYR A 131 8.37 -2.87 7.03
C TYR A 131 6.97 -2.56 7.54
N CYS A 132 6.89 -1.62 8.48
CA CYS A 132 5.64 -1.15 9.04
C CYS A 132 4.76 -0.55 7.94
N PHE A 133 3.58 -1.12 7.76
CA PHE A 133 2.59 -0.72 6.75
C PHE A 133 2.22 0.78 6.82
N ARG A 134 2.27 1.38 8.03
CA ARG A 134 1.92 2.80 8.24
C ARG A 134 3.07 3.77 8.02
N CYS A 135 4.29 3.42 8.44
CA CYS A 135 5.37 4.41 8.55
C CYS A 135 6.69 3.99 7.90
N GLY A 136 6.83 2.75 7.46
CA GLY A 136 8.02 2.27 6.75
C GLY A 136 9.21 1.92 7.62
N LYS A 137 9.12 2.09 8.96
CA LYS A 137 10.16 1.58 9.87
C LYS A 137 10.13 0.04 9.94
N PRO A 138 11.23 -0.64 10.29
CA PRO A 138 11.23 -2.09 10.46
C PRO A 138 10.08 -2.58 11.36
N ALA A 139 9.35 -3.58 10.87
CA ALA A 139 8.23 -4.15 11.58
C ALA A 139 8.70 -5.12 12.67
N LYS A 140 8.12 -4.99 13.86
CA LYS A 140 8.39 -5.83 15.03
C LYS A 140 7.19 -6.71 15.40
N TYR A 141 5.99 -6.27 15.01
CA TYR A 141 4.72 -6.93 15.30
C TYR A 141 3.94 -7.18 14.02
N ILE A 142 3.06 -8.17 14.07
CA ILE A 142 2.05 -8.45 13.05
C ILE A 142 0.71 -8.56 13.77
N SER A 143 -0.33 -7.87 13.29
CA SER A 143 -1.69 -8.03 13.83
C SER A 143 -2.30 -9.39 13.49
N LYS A 144 -3.21 -9.89 14.31
CA LYS A 144 -4.05 -11.05 13.93
C LYS A 144 -5.40 -10.57 13.40
N GLY A 145 -6.05 -11.39 12.58
CA GLY A 145 -7.22 -10.98 11.80
C GLY A 145 -6.79 -10.31 10.50
N TYR A 146 -6.95 -8.98 10.40
CA TYR A 146 -6.42 -8.22 9.29
C TYR A 146 -4.90 -8.10 9.45
N ILE A 147 -4.16 -9.01 8.80
CA ILE A 147 -2.73 -9.21 9.00
C ILE A 147 -1.95 -8.01 8.47
N LEU A 148 -1.30 -7.25 9.35
CA LEU A 148 -0.51 -6.08 8.98
C LEU A 148 0.77 -5.96 9.80
N PRO A 149 1.91 -5.62 9.17
CA PRO A 149 3.17 -5.40 9.85
C PRO A 149 3.22 -4.01 10.52
N TYR A 150 3.65 -3.96 11.78
CA TYR A 150 3.78 -2.72 12.55
C TYR A 150 5.14 -2.61 13.27
N CYS A 151 5.66 -1.39 13.35
CA CYS A 151 6.69 -1.03 14.32
C CYS A 151 6.04 -0.76 15.70
N ASN A 152 6.85 -0.68 16.76
CA ASN A 152 6.37 -0.46 18.13
C ASN A 152 5.42 0.74 18.25
N ASN A 153 5.86 1.91 17.78
CA ASN A 153 5.09 3.14 17.93
C ASN A 153 3.73 3.05 17.22
N CYS A 154 3.71 2.57 15.98
CA CYS A 154 2.46 2.44 15.23
C CYS A 154 1.52 1.37 15.82
N PHE A 155 2.07 0.30 16.38
CA PHE A 155 1.30 -0.72 17.08
C PHE A 155 0.65 -0.13 18.35
N GLU A 156 1.40 0.61 19.17
CA GLU A 156 0.87 1.28 20.36
C GLU A 156 -0.17 2.36 20.05
N THR A 157 0.02 3.13 18.97
CA THR A 157 -1.00 4.08 18.52
C THR A 157 -2.28 3.34 18.12
N ARG A 158 -2.18 2.28 17.31
CA ARG A 158 -3.32 1.45 16.94
C ARG A 158 -4.02 0.87 18.17
N PHE A 159 -3.25 0.44 19.18
CA PHE A 159 -3.75 -0.04 20.48
C PHE A 159 -4.65 1.00 21.17
N LYS A 160 -4.17 2.24 21.25
CA LYS A 160 -4.90 3.36 21.86
C LYS A 160 -6.18 3.69 21.09
N ASP A 161 -6.11 3.68 19.76
CA ASP A 161 -7.27 3.93 18.89
C ASP A 161 -8.35 2.87 19.08
N ILE A 162 -7.97 1.59 19.07
CA ILE A 162 -8.85 0.44 19.32
C ILE A 162 -9.53 0.57 20.70
N LYS A 163 -8.77 0.91 21.74
CA LYS A 163 -9.31 1.18 23.09
C LYS A 163 -10.36 2.27 23.10
N LYS A 164 -10.08 3.39 22.42
CA LYS A 164 -11.00 4.54 22.35
C LYS A 164 -12.28 4.20 21.59
N GLN A 165 -12.17 3.53 20.44
CA GLN A 165 -13.32 3.07 19.65
C GLN A 165 -14.22 2.15 20.48
N MET A 166 -13.64 1.27 21.29
CA MET A 166 -14.43 0.38 22.15
C MET A 166 -15.07 1.07 23.34
N ALA A 167 -14.40 2.04 23.97
CA ALA A 167 -15.02 2.86 25.01
C ALA A 167 -16.25 3.61 24.48
N GLN A 168 -16.21 4.03 23.20
CA GLN A 168 -17.34 4.65 22.51
C GLN A 168 -18.40 3.61 22.08
N ALA A 169 -17.98 2.39 21.73
CA ALA A 169 -18.85 1.32 21.27
C ALA A 169 -19.58 0.57 22.39
N LYS A 170 -19.13 0.65 23.65
CA LYS A 170 -19.84 0.07 24.83
C LYS A 170 -21.30 0.55 24.99
N ASN A 171 -21.72 1.56 24.24
CA ASN A 171 -23.10 2.05 24.17
C ASN A 171 -23.91 1.51 22.97
N LYS A 172 -23.44 0.50 22.24
CA LYS A 172 -24.20 -0.17 21.15
C LYS A 172 -23.95 -1.68 21.18
N PRO A 173 -25.01 -2.52 21.29
CA PRO A 173 -24.87 -3.96 21.26
C PRO A 173 -24.54 -4.39 19.83
N ASP A 174 -23.65 -5.36 19.70
CA ASP A 174 -23.27 -6.04 18.45
C ASP A 174 -22.43 -5.22 17.47
N ASN A 175 -21.09 -5.33 17.59
CA ASN A 175 -20.21 -4.99 16.48
C ASN A 175 -18.93 -5.85 16.48
N ALA A 176 -18.40 -6.07 15.28
CA ALA A 176 -17.18 -6.83 14.95
C ALA A 176 -15.91 -6.40 15.73
N LEU A 177 -15.96 -5.28 16.47
CA LEU A 177 -14.87 -4.75 17.29
C LEU A 177 -14.56 -5.64 18.51
N THR A 178 -15.55 -6.36 19.05
CA THR A 178 -15.35 -7.28 20.18
C THR A 178 -14.50 -8.50 19.79
N THR A 179 -14.71 -9.07 18.61
CA THR A 179 -13.90 -10.17 18.07
C THR A 179 -12.46 -9.74 17.79
N GLU A 180 -12.26 -8.54 17.23
CA GLU A 180 -10.94 -7.95 17.00
C GLU A 180 -10.19 -7.76 18.34
N TRP A 181 -10.89 -7.39 19.42
CA TRP A 181 -10.30 -7.22 20.77
C TRP A 181 -9.94 -8.50 21.50
N ILE A 182 -10.76 -9.56 21.36
CA ILE A 182 -10.48 -10.87 21.96
C ILE A 182 -9.23 -11.48 21.30
N SER A 183 -9.12 -11.34 19.98
CA SER A 183 -7.87 -11.63 19.26
C SER A 183 -6.72 -10.79 19.82
N TYR A 184 -6.94 -9.49 20.00
CA TYR A 184 -5.93 -8.52 20.43
C TYR A 184 -5.37 -8.70 21.85
N LYS A 185 -6.19 -9.13 22.82
CA LYS A 185 -5.68 -9.49 24.16
C LYS A 185 -4.77 -10.72 24.11
N LYS A 186 -5.02 -11.64 23.17
CA LYS A 186 -4.15 -12.79 22.85
C LYS A 186 -2.91 -12.39 22.03
N GLU A 187 -2.80 -11.13 21.58
CA GLU A 187 -1.75 -10.60 20.66
C GLU A 187 -0.61 -9.86 21.35
N ARG A 188 -0.65 -9.67 22.67
CA ARG A 188 0.39 -8.91 23.38
C ARG A 188 1.81 -9.53 23.31
N SER A 189 2.00 -10.63 22.58
CA SER A 189 3.28 -11.34 22.51
C SER A 189 3.39 -12.35 21.36
N ILE A 190 3.26 -11.94 20.08
CA ILE A 190 3.97 -12.69 19.03
C ILE A 190 4.99 -11.79 18.32
N PRO A 191 6.24 -11.75 18.83
CA PRO A 191 7.32 -11.17 18.06
C PRO A 191 7.49 -11.97 16.77
N ARG A 192 7.83 -11.29 15.68
CA ARG A 192 7.82 -11.85 14.33
C ARG A 192 8.65 -13.15 14.18
N ASN A 193 9.70 -13.29 14.97
CA ASN A 193 10.51 -14.51 15.06
C ASN A 193 9.75 -15.76 15.56
N LYS A 194 8.62 -15.60 16.24
CA LYS A 194 7.76 -16.71 16.70
C LYS A 194 6.64 -17.09 15.71
N ILE A 195 6.36 -16.27 14.69
CA ILE A 195 5.28 -16.54 13.70
C ILE A 195 5.75 -17.51 12.61
N ALA A 196 7.02 -17.44 12.21
CA ALA A 196 7.57 -18.33 11.17
C ALA A 196 7.42 -19.82 11.54
N SER A 197 7.54 -20.18 12.83
CA SER A 197 7.39 -21.56 13.30
C SER A 197 5.93 -22.02 13.45
N GLU A 198 4.98 -21.12 13.66
CA GLU A 198 3.55 -21.46 13.81
C GLU A 198 2.82 -21.53 12.46
N ASN A 199 3.14 -20.67 11.50
CA ASN A 199 2.51 -20.69 10.17
C ASN A 199 2.97 -21.90 9.33
N ILE A 200 4.24 -22.32 9.45
CA ILE A 200 4.73 -23.57 8.81
C ILE A 200 3.95 -24.77 9.36
N LYS A 201 3.70 -24.85 10.68
CA LYS A 201 2.93 -25.95 11.29
C LYS A 201 1.46 -26.00 10.88
N ARG A 202 0.87 -24.89 10.42
CA ARG A 202 -0.52 -24.84 9.92
C ARG A 202 -0.66 -25.18 8.44
N LEU A 203 0.40 -25.03 7.65
CA LEU A 203 0.39 -25.37 6.22
C LEU A 203 0.62 -26.86 5.95
N TYR A 204 1.08 -27.62 6.96
CA TYR A 204 1.31 -29.07 6.91
C TYR A 204 0.37 -29.88 7.82
N LYS A 205 -0.83 -29.36 8.10
CA LYS A 205 -1.93 -30.09 8.72
C LYS A 205 -3.15 -29.99 7.81
#